data_AF-A0A7R9HG49-F1
#
_entry.id   AF-A0A7R9HG49-F1
#
_cell.length_a   1.000
_cell.length_b   1.000
_cell.length_c   1.000
_cell.angle_alpha   90.00
_cell.angle_beta   90.00
_cell.angle_gamma   90.00
#
_symmetry.space_group_name_H-M   'P 1'
#
loop_
_entity.id
_entity.type
_entity.pdbx_description
1 polymer ?
#
loop_
_entity_poly.entity_id
_entity_poly.type
_entity_poly.pdbx_seq_one_letter_code
_entity_poly.pdbx_strand_id
1 'polypeptide(L)'
;YNITTGVYPFEGDNIYRLFENIGKGEFTIPDEIENPLRSLLEGMLQKDSEKRYSLLQIRQNAWFNLKPPESLDFVPVPPLRGDEFHTMTVLPYLMEFHYRDDPNSTEYITEHQLQEECKLQELDAHTSIVPIERRHSSIVGGNKRRWRRPISCISVKKFPSCKQS
;
A
#
# COMPACT_ATOMS: atom_id res chain seq x y z
N TYR A 1 17.47 -12.06 -1.64
CA TYR A 1 17.00 -13.38 -2.10
C TYR A 1 15.97 -13.19 -3.22
N ASN A 2 14.71 -12.85 -2.95
CA ASN A 2 13.67 -12.82 -3.99
C ASN A 2 13.97 -11.91 -5.19
N ILE A 3 14.45 -10.68 -4.97
CA ILE A 3 14.81 -9.78 -6.07
C ILE A 3 15.93 -10.35 -6.97
N THR A 4 16.84 -11.16 -6.39
CA THR A 4 18.02 -11.68 -7.09
C THR A 4 17.79 -13.06 -7.69
N THR A 5 16.85 -13.86 -7.17
CA THR A 5 16.59 -15.24 -7.62
C THR A 5 15.21 -15.46 -8.21
N GLY A 6 14.27 -14.54 -7.99
CA GLY A 6 12.86 -14.68 -8.35
C GLY A 6 12.04 -15.59 -7.42
N VAL A 7 12.67 -16.31 -6.48
CA VAL A 7 11.99 -17.27 -5.58
C VAL A 7 12.18 -16.89 -4.11
N TYR A 8 11.48 -17.57 -3.19
CA TYR A 8 11.66 -17.34 -1.75
C TYR A 8 12.57 -18.42 -1.15
N PRO A 9 13.34 -18.10 -0.09
CA PRO A 9 14.23 -19.07 0.55
C PRO A 9 13.48 -20.16 1.33
N PHE A 10 12.22 -19.90 1.71
CA PHE A 10 11.36 -20.84 2.41
C PHE A 10 9.99 -20.85 1.75
N GLU A 11 9.45 -22.05 1.52
CA GLU A 11 8.12 -22.26 0.96
C GLU A 11 7.37 -23.34 1.76
N GLY A 12 6.06 -23.42 1.60
CA GLY A 12 5.25 -24.48 2.20
C GLY A 12 3.81 -24.44 1.72
N ASP A 13 3.19 -25.61 1.56
CA ASP A 13 1.82 -25.78 1.04
C ASP A 13 0.76 -25.01 1.83
N ASN A 14 1.03 -24.78 3.12
CA ASN A 14 0.20 -23.97 4.00
C ASN A 14 1.09 -23.21 5.00
N ILE A 15 0.48 -22.27 5.72
CA ILE A 15 1.19 -21.40 6.68
C ILE A 15 1.90 -22.18 7.80
N TYR A 16 1.36 -23.34 8.22
CA TYR A 16 1.99 -24.18 9.23
C TYR A 16 3.27 -24.84 8.71
N ARG A 17 3.26 -25.39 7.49
CA ARG A 17 4.44 -25.96 6.83
C ARG A 17 5.50 -24.89 6.55
N LEU A 18 5.08 -23.69 6.14
CA LEU A 18 5.99 -22.56 5.94
C LEU A 18 6.71 -22.19 7.26
N PHE A 19 5.98 -22.06 8.37
CA PHE A 19 6.60 -21.79 9.67
C PHE A 19 7.47 -22.94 10.17
N GLU A 20 7.12 -24.19 9.88
CA GLU A 20 7.98 -25.35 10.17
C GLU A 20 9.32 -25.22 9.42
N ASN A 21 9.28 -24.85 8.14
CA ASN A 21 10.48 -24.69 7.31
C ASN A 21 11.34 -23.50 7.72
N ILE A 22 10.72 -22.35 8.03
CA ILE A 22 11.42 -21.18 8.61
C ILE A 22 12.04 -21.56 9.96
N GLY A 23 11.31 -22.32 10.78
CA GLY A 23 11.76 -22.81 12.07
C GLY A 23 12.95 -23.77 11.97
N LYS A 24 13.00 -24.62 10.93
CA LYS A 24 14.19 -25.43 10.61
C LYS A 24 15.35 -24.54 10.20
N GLY A 25 15.11 -23.56 9.34
CA GLY A 25 16.10 -22.61 8.85
C GLY A 25 16.97 -23.19 7.72
N GLU A 26 16.52 -24.27 7.09
CA GLU A 26 17.18 -24.89 5.94
C GLU A 26 16.71 -24.21 4.66
N PHE A 27 17.63 -23.60 3.92
CA PHE A 27 17.37 -23.01 2.62
C PHE A 27 18.58 -23.26 1.71
N THR A 28 18.37 -23.26 0.41
CA THR A 28 19.42 -23.43 -0.59
C THR A 28 19.63 -22.15 -1.36
N ILE A 29 20.89 -21.84 -1.68
CA ILE A 29 21.25 -20.72 -2.55
C ILE A 29 21.71 -21.33 -3.88
N PRO A 30 21.02 -21.02 -5.00
CA PRO A 30 21.43 -21.49 -6.33
C PRO A 30 22.90 -21.17 -6.66
N ASP A 31 23.54 -22.01 -7.48
CA ASP A 31 24.96 -21.90 -7.80
C ASP A 31 25.30 -20.79 -8.78
N GLU A 32 24.30 -20.24 -9.47
CA GLU A 32 24.44 -19.10 -10.36
C GLU A 32 24.72 -17.80 -9.58
N ILE A 33 24.51 -17.79 -8.26
CA ILE A 33 24.74 -16.62 -7.43
C ILE A 33 26.23 -16.47 -7.10
N GLU A 34 26.75 -15.27 -7.37
CA GLU A 34 28.12 -14.90 -7.03
C GLU A 34 28.42 -15.00 -5.53
N ASN A 35 29.66 -15.41 -5.20
CA ASN A 35 30.11 -15.61 -3.82
C ASN A 35 29.87 -14.42 -2.87
N PRO A 36 30.08 -13.13 -3.27
CA PRO A 36 29.80 -12.00 -2.39
C PRO A 36 28.33 -11.92 -1.97
N LEU A 37 27.40 -12.16 -2.90
CA LEU A 37 25.97 -12.16 -2.62
C LEU A 37 25.58 -13.36 -1.77
N ARG A 38 26.13 -14.55 -2.07
CA ARG A 38 25.90 -15.77 -1.28
C ARG A 38 26.28 -15.55 0.19
N SER A 39 27.48 -15.03 0.46
CA SER A 39 27.93 -14.72 1.82
C SER A 39 27.03 -13.72 2.53
N LEU A 40 26.55 -12.69 1.82
CA LEU A 40 25.60 -11.73 2.40
C LEU A 40 24.27 -12.40 2.76
N LEU A 41 23.70 -13.23 1.88
CA LEU A 41 22.43 -13.92 2.10
C LEU A 41 22.52 -14.89 3.28
N GLU A 42 23.60 -15.67 3.39
CA GLU A 42 23.83 -16.60 4.51
C GLU A 42 23.90 -15.87 5.86
N GLY A 43 24.61 -14.73 5.91
CA GLY A 43 24.70 -13.93 7.12
C GLY A 43 23.37 -13.25 7.50
N MET A 44 22.58 -12.82 6.52
CA MET A 44 21.27 -12.19 6.77
C MET A 44 20.18 -13.20 7.14
N LEU A 45 20.20 -14.41 6.57
CA LEU A 45 19.21 -15.45 6.79
C LEU A 45 19.58 -16.41 7.92
N GLN A 46 20.57 -16.04 8.75
CA GLN A 46 20.97 -16.85 9.87
C GLN A 46 19.83 -17.03 10.88
N LYS A 47 19.60 -18.27 11.32
CA LYS A 47 18.51 -18.64 12.22
C LYS A 47 18.70 -18.02 13.61
N ASP A 48 19.91 -18.13 14.13
CA ASP A 48 20.32 -17.53 15.39
C ASP A 48 20.45 -16.01 15.24
N SER A 49 19.78 -15.24 16.10
CA SER A 49 19.76 -13.77 16.03
C SER A 49 21.12 -13.15 16.32
N GLU A 50 21.92 -13.76 17.20
CA GLU A 50 23.23 -13.22 17.59
C GLU A 50 24.27 -13.38 16.48
N LYS A 51 24.10 -14.40 15.64
CA LYS A 51 24.96 -14.67 14.48
C LYS A 51 24.48 -13.98 13.21
N ARG A 52 23.24 -13.48 13.21
CA ARG A 52 22.67 -12.77 12.06
C ARG A 52 23.35 -11.43 11.89
N TYR A 53 23.61 -11.06 10.64
CA TYR A 53 24.23 -9.78 10.35
C TYR A 53 23.41 -8.60 10.85
N SER A 54 24.08 -7.76 11.62
CA SER A 54 23.64 -6.39 11.92
C SER A 54 23.70 -5.52 10.67
N LEU A 55 23.00 -4.39 10.71
CA LEU A 55 23.04 -3.40 9.63
C LEU A 55 24.46 -2.89 9.34
N LEU A 56 25.31 -2.79 10.37
CA LEU A 56 26.71 -2.39 10.20
C LEU A 56 27.50 -3.43 9.40
N GLN A 57 27.34 -4.71 9.75
CA GLN A 57 27.99 -5.82 9.03
C GLN A 57 27.50 -5.91 7.58
N ILE A 58 26.21 -5.67 7.32
CA ILE A 58 25.65 -5.62 5.96
C ILE A 58 26.32 -4.52 5.14
N ARG A 59 26.46 -3.31 5.69
CA ARG A 59 27.12 -2.19 5.01
C ARG A 59 28.60 -2.42 4.74
N GLN A 60 29.27 -3.21 5.58
CA GLN A 60 30.68 -3.57 5.42
C GLN A 60 30.87 -4.75 4.45
N ASN A 61 29.81 -5.45 4.05
CA ASN A 61 29.91 -6.59 3.17
C ASN A 61 30.38 -6.18 1.76
N ALA A 62 31.20 -7.03 1.13
CA ALA A 62 31.76 -6.77 -0.19
C ALA A 62 30.67 -6.54 -1.25
N TRP A 63 29.56 -7.29 -1.21
CA TRP A 63 28.48 -7.14 -2.17
C TRP A 63 27.78 -5.78 -2.05
N PHE A 64 27.64 -5.24 -0.84
CA PHE A 64 27.01 -3.93 -0.63
C PHE A 64 27.85 -2.78 -1.19
N ASN A 65 29.17 -2.90 -1.10
CA ASN A 65 30.10 -1.87 -1.58
C ASN A 65 30.51 -2.06 -3.05
N LEU A 66 30.16 -3.21 -3.64
CA LEU A 66 30.43 -3.50 -5.04
C LEU A 66 29.48 -2.67 -5.92
N LYS A 67 30.04 -1.94 -6.89
CA LYS A 67 29.26 -1.37 -7.98
C LYS A 67 29.27 -2.37 -9.14
N PRO A 68 28.18 -3.13 -9.37
CA PRO A 68 28.16 -4.08 -10.48
C PRO A 68 28.23 -3.33 -11.82
N PRO A 69 28.84 -3.93 -12.85
CA PRO A 69 28.79 -3.38 -14.20
C PRO A 69 27.35 -3.37 -14.71
N GLU A 70 27.00 -2.38 -15.53
CA GLU A 70 25.71 -2.30 -16.22
C GLU A 70 25.70 -3.31 -17.38
N SER A 71 25.52 -4.59 -17.06
CA SER A 71 25.59 -5.70 -18.03
C SER A 71 24.25 -6.04 -18.68
N LEU A 72 23.14 -5.62 -18.08
CA LEU A 72 21.79 -5.98 -18.48
C LEU A 72 20.89 -4.74 -18.58
N ASP A 73 19.82 -4.88 -19.36
CA ASP A 73 18.81 -3.84 -19.51
C ASP A 73 18.04 -3.61 -18.21
N PHE A 74 17.63 -2.36 -18.00
CA PHE A 74 16.82 -1.96 -16.86
C PHE A 74 15.41 -2.56 -16.93
N VAL A 75 14.90 -3.06 -15.80
CA VAL A 75 13.51 -3.53 -15.68
C VAL A 75 12.59 -2.32 -15.47
N PRO A 76 11.73 -1.94 -16.43
CA PRO A 76 10.89 -0.77 -16.31
C PRO A 76 9.79 -0.97 -15.25
N VAL A 77 9.45 0.09 -14.53
CA VAL A 77 8.26 0.12 -13.68
C VAL A 77 7.03 0.07 -14.59
N PRO A 78 6.08 -0.86 -14.39
CA PRO A 78 4.92 -0.98 -15.26
C PRO A 78 4.05 0.29 -15.19
N PRO A 79 3.47 0.74 -16.32
CA PRO A 79 2.65 1.94 -16.37
C PRO A 79 1.39 1.78 -15.50
N LEU A 80 1.07 2.81 -14.73
CA LEU A 80 -0.14 2.78 -13.90
C LEU A 80 -1.34 3.19 -14.76
N ARG A 81 -2.24 2.26 -15.08
CA ARG A 81 -3.43 2.53 -15.92
C ARG A 81 -3.10 3.12 -17.31
N GLY A 82 -1.96 2.77 -17.88
CA GLY A 82 -1.49 3.32 -19.15
C GLY A 82 -0.73 4.64 -19.03
N ASP A 83 -0.52 5.15 -17.80
CA ASP A 83 0.36 6.27 -17.55
C ASP A 83 1.82 5.79 -17.43
N GLU A 84 2.60 6.04 -18.49
CA GLU A 84 4.01 5.70 -18.58
C GLU A 84 4.91 6.60 -17.71
N PHE A 85 4.47 7.82 -17.43
CA PHE A 85 5.25 8.81 -16.69
C PHE A 85 4.91 8.82 -15.20
N HIS A 86 3.98 7.95 -14.77
CA HIS A 86 3.46 7.88 -13.40
C HIS A 86 3.11 9.27 -12.87
N THR A 87 2.44 10.06 -13.71
CA THR A 87 1.98 11.39 -13.37
C THR A 87 1.12 11.36 -12.12
N MET A 88 1.20 12.45 -11.36
CA MET A 88 0.47 12.58 -10.11
C MET A 88 -1.03 12.48 -10.40
N THR A 89 -1.75 11.60 -9.70
CA THR A 89 -3.21 11.45 -9.84
C THR A 89 -3.99 12.73 -9.51
N VAL A 90 -3.33 13.70 -8.88
CA VAL A 90 -3.88 15.01 -8.51
C VAL A 90 -3.77 16.03 -9.66
N LEU A 91 -2.93 15.76 -10.68
CA LEU A 91 -2.72 16.67 -11.80
C LEU A 91 -4.02 17.05 -12.54
N PRO A 92 -4.94 16.12 -12.87
CA PRO A 92 -6.22 16.48 -13.51
C PRO A 92 -7.05 17.47 -12.67
N TYR A 93 -7.06 17.31 -11.34
CA TYR A 93 -7.80 18.18 -10.43
C TYR A 93 -7.17 19.58 -10.31
N LEU A 94 -5.84 19.65 -10.25
CA LEU A 94 -5.13 20.93 -10.26
C LEU A 94 -5.30 21.66 -11.58
N MET A 95 -5.31 20.91 -12.69
CA MET A 95 -5.55 21.47 -14.00
C MET A 95 -6.94 22.09 -14.10
N GLU A 96 -7.98 21.40 -13.63
CA GLU A 96 -9.33 21.97 -13.56
C GLU A 96 -9.38 23.21 -12.66
N PHE A 97 -8.75 23.16 -11.48
CA PHE A 97 -8.79 24.27 -10.53
C PHE A 97 -8.11 25.55 -11.07
N HIS A 98 -7.01 25.41 -11.81
CA HIS A 98 -6.21 26.55 -12.28
C HIS A 98 -6.45 26.94 -13.75
N TYR A 99 -6.99 26.05 -14.60
CA TYR A 99 -7.14 26.25 -16.04
C TYR A 99 -8.57 25.99 -16.55
N ARG A 100 -9.57 26.29 -15.73
CA ARG A 100 -11.01 26.01 -15.92
C ARG A 100 -11.68 26.61 -17.18
N ASP A 101 -10.97 27.41 -17.96
CA ASP A 101 -11.52 28.16 -19.11
C ASP A 101 -11.57 27.34 -20.42
N ASP A 102 -11.19 26.06 -20.40
CA ASP A 102 -11.24 25.17 -21.57
C ASP A 102 -12.66 24.55 -21.73
N PRO A 103 -13.39 24.81 -22.84
CA PRO A 103 -14.77 24.35 -23.01
C PRO A 103 -14.93 22.82 -23.11
N ASN A 104 -13.83 22.06 -23.14
CA ASN A 104 -13.82 20.60 -23.14
C ASN A 104 -13.37 19.99 -21.79
N SER A 105 -13.27 20.81 -20.75
CA SER A 105 -12.89 20.41 -19.39
C SER A 105 -13.87 19.37 -18.83
N THR A 106 -13.38 18.17 -18.52
CA THR A 106 -14.14 17.16 -17.77
C THR A 106 -14.18 17.59 -16.30
N GLU A 107 -15.38 17.65 -15.70
CA GLU A 107 -15.54 18.00 -14.28
C GLU A 107 -15.07 16.83 -13.40
N TYR A 108 -14.05 17.07 -12.57
CA TYR A 108 -13.48 16.09 -11.65
C TYR A 108 -13.87 16.43 -10.21
N ILE A 109 -14.79 15.64 -9.66
CA ILE A 109 -15.23 15.80 -8.27
C ILE A 109 -14.22 15.13 -7.33
N THR A 110 -13.67 15.90 -6.40
CA THR A 110 -12.79 15.37 -5.34
C THR A 110 -13.61 14.65 -4.26
N GLU A 111 -12.99 13.70 -3.54
CA GLU A 111 -13.63 13.02 -2.40
C GLU A 111 -14.07 14.03 -1.32
N HIS A 112 -13.33 15.13 -1.13
CA HIS A 112 -13.69 16.21 -0.21
C HIS A 112 -15.02 16.87 -0.60
N GLN A 113 -15.20 17.22 -1.87
CA GLN A 113 -16.45 17.81 -2.38
C GLN A 113 -17.64 16.86 -2.18
N LEU A 114 -17.47 15.56 -2.47
CA LEU A 114 -18.52 14.56 -2.22
C LEU A 114 -18.89 14.47 -0.73
N GLN A 115 -17.91 14.57 0.16
CA GLN A 115 -18.12 14.51 1.60
C GLN A 115 -18.86 15.77 2.12
N GLU A 116 -18.55 16.94 1.56
CA GLU A 116 -19.24 18.20 1.88
C GLU A 116 -20.69 18.18 1.40
N GLU A 117 -20.95 17.72 0.18
CA GLU A 117 -22.30 17.57 -0.36
C GLU A 117 -23.15 16.61 0.47
N CYS A 118 -22.62 15.44 0.82
CA CYS A 118 -23.32 14.48 1.69
C CYS A 118 -23.67 15.13 3.04
N LYS A 119 -22.73 15.87 3.63
CA LYS A 119 -22.95 16.57 4.91
C LYS A 119 -24.04 17.62 4.81
N LEU A 120 -24.07 18.40 3.73
CA LEU A 120 -25.13 19.39 3.47
C LEU A 120 -26.49 18.70 3.29
N GLN A 121 -26.53 17.57 2.57
CA GLN A 121 -27.75 16.80 2.34
C GLN A 121 -28.31 16.20 3.64
N GLU A 122 -27.45 15.75 4.55
CA GLU A 122 -27.84 15.31 5.89
C GLU A 122 -28.42 16.48 6.71
N LEU A 123 -27.78 17.66 6.67
CA LEU A 123 -28.27 18.85 7.37
C LEU A 123 -29.63 19.31 6.84
N ASP A 124 -29.85 19.28 5.53
CA ASP A 124 -31.13 19.63 4.91
C ASP A 124 -32.23 18.60 5.23
N ALA A 125 -31.89 17.31 5.26
CA ALA A 125 -32.81 16.24 5.68
C ALA A 125 -33.19 16.37 7.16
N HIS A 126 -32.28 16.82 8.02
CA HIS A 126 -32.55 17.08 9.44
C HIS A 126 -33.34 18.37 9.69
N THR A 127 -33.20 19.39 8.82
CA THR A 127 -33.93 20.67 8.95
C THR A 127 -35.36 20.58 8.42
N SER A 128 -35.67 19.58 7.59
CA SER A 128 -37.00 19.34 7.00
C SER A 128 -38.00 18.62 7.92
N ILE A 129 -37.64 18.31 9.17
CA ILE A 129 -38.57 17.75 10.17
C ILE A 129 -39.25 18.90 10.93
N VAL A 130 -40.26 19.52 10.29
CA VAL A 130 -41.25 20.36 10.97
C VAL A 130 -42.25 19.43 11.71
N PRO A 131 -42.59 19.64 12.99
CA PRO A 131 -43.48 18.74 13.72
C PRO A 131 -44.94 18.97 13.27
N ILE A 132 -45.46 18.11 12.41
CA ILE A 132 -46.90 18.04 12.14
C ILE A 132 -47.53 16.98 13.06
N GLU A 133 -48.59 17.40 13.72
CA GLU A 133 -49.32 16.73 14.78
C GLU A 133 -49.76 15.30 14.47
N ARG A 134 -49.87 14.53 15.57
CA ARG A 134 -50.32 13.15 15.68
C ARG A 134 -51.59 12.86 14.87
N ARG A 135 -51.52 11.90 13.94
CA ARG A 135 -52.60 10.92 13.69
C ARG A 135 -52.03 9.53 13.37
N HIS A 136 -52.54 8.53 14.07
CA HIS A 136 -52.25 7.11 13.88
C HIS A 136 -52.64 6.63 12.47
N SER A 137 -51.77 5.86 11.81
CA SER A 137 -52.13 4.60 11.12
C SER A 137 -50.89 3.88 10.58
N SER A 138 -51.10 2.60 10.34
CA SER A 138 -50.18 1.47 10.26
C SER A 138 -49.46 1.27 8.90
N ILE A 139 -48.25 0.67 9.00
CA ILE A 139 -47.57 -0.24 8.05
C ILE A 139 -47.17 0.34 6.68
N VAL A 140 -45.87 0.30 6.34
CA VAL A 140 -45.28 -0.43 5.18
C VAL A 140 -43.74 -0.31 5.28
N GLY A 141 -43.04 -1.43 5.07
CA GLY A 141 -41.58 -1.54 5.17
C GLY A 141 -40.80 -0.68 4.19
N GLY A 142 -39.78 0.01 4.70
CA GLY A 142 -38.77 0.72 3.92
C GLY A 142 -37.45 -0.02 3.95
N ASN A 143 -36.96 -0.39 2.77
CA ASN A 143 -35.68 -1.07 2.54
C ASN A 143 -34.52 -0.43 3.32
N LYS A 144 -33.87 -1.21 4.20
CA LYS A 144 -32.58 -0.86 4.80
C LYS A 144 -31.56 -0.73 3.67
N ARG A 145 -31.34 0.49 3.18
CA ARG A 145 -30.26 0.80 2.24
C ARG A 145 -28.95 0.45 2.94
N ARG A 146 -28.32 -0.61 2.45
CA ARG A 146 -27.09 -1.19 2.95
C ARG A 146 -25.98 -0.15 2.73
N TRP A 147 -25.70 0.64 3.77
CA TRP A 147 -24.53 1.52 3.81
C TRP A 147 -23.31 0.70 3.40
N ARG A 148 -22.76 0.96 2.21
CA ARG A 148 -21.45 0.45 1.86
C ARG A 148 -20.47 1.18 2.76
N ARG A 149 -19.83 0.42 3.67
CA ARG A 149 -18.72 0.94 4.46
C ARG A 149 -17.70 1.51 3.48
N PRO A 150 -17.17 2.73 3.70
CA PRO A 150 -16.05 3.20 2.90
C PRO A 150 -14.93 2.17 3.04
N ILE A 151 -14.33 1.78 1.92
CA ILE A 151 -13.11 1.00 1.92
C ILE A 151 -12.07 1.95 2.51
N SER A 152 -11.86 1.87 3.83
CA SER A 152 -10.84 2.65 4.52
C SER A 152 -9.48 2.14 4.06
N CYS A 153 -8.94 2.71 3.00
CA CYS A 153 -7.50 2.75 2.87
C CYS A 153 -6.99 3.62 4.03
N ILE A 154 -6.19 2.98 4.90
CA ILE A 154 -5.45 3.57 6.02
C ILE A 154 -6.25 3.72 7.33
N SER A 155 -6.28 2.66 8.13
CA SER A 155 -6.49 2.77 9.59
C SER A 155 -5.19 3.26 10.25
N VAL A 156 -4.96 4.58 10.33
CA VAL A 156 -3.88 5.13 11.17
C VAL A 156 -4.32 5.11 12.63
N LYS A 157 -4.17 3.97 13.29
CA LYS A 157 -4.20 3.94 14.75
C LYS A 157 -2.85 4.40 15.27
N LYS A 158 -2.81 5.64 15.76
CA LYS A 158 -1.80 6.24 16.67
C LYS A 158 -0.33 6.14 16.24
N PHE A 159 0.22 7.23 15.71
CA PHE A 159 1.66 7.49 15.82
C PHE A 159 2.00 7.86 17.28
N PRO A 160 2.95 7.19 17.96
CA PRO A 160 3.52 7.74 19.19
C PRO A 160 4.37 8.97 18.85
N SER A 161 4.17 10.07 19.59
CA SER A 161 4.95 11.30 19.42
C SER A 161 6.43 11.03 19.69
N CYS A 162 7.28 11.20 18.68
CA CYS A 162 8.72 11.27 18.86
C CYS A 162 9.05 12.59 19.57
N LYS A 163 9.59 12.53 20.79
CA LYS A 163 10.21 13.68 21.44
C LYS A 163 11.66 13.73 20.97
N GLN A 164 12.03 14.81 20.28
CA GLN A 164 13.43 15.12 20.01
C GLN A 164 14.11 15.51 21.33
N SER A 165 15.32 15.00 21.53
CA SER A 165 16.20 15.33 22.67
C SER A 165 16.76 16.75 22.56
#